data_AF-A0A9D9CCG9-F1
#
_entry.id   AF-A0A9D9CCG9-F1
#
_cell.length_a   1.000
_cell.length_b   1.000
_cell.length_c   1.000
_cell.angle_alpha   90.00
_cell.angle_beta   90.00
_cell.angle_gamma   90.00
#
_symmetry.space_group_name_H-M   'P 1'
#
loop_
_entity.id
_entity.type
_entity.pdbx_description
1 polymer ?
#
loop_
_entity_poly.entity_id
_entity_poly.type
_entity_poly.pdbx_seq_one_letter_code
_entity_poly.pdbx_strand_id
1 'polypeptide(L)'
;MFWIFYAFLWLLMWLPLPLLYPLSDFCAILMYHVLRYRRKLVRRNLTQSFPEKSLKEIKRLEWRVYRNFVDVMIESMYSIHMSKKEIKRRLTYSGKEVLDEALAKKQAAFIMTAHNGNYEWLTGAKLSFEKDYNYFTIYRALSNKHFDKIMMDV
;
A
#
# COMPACT_ATOMS: atom_id res chain seq x y z
N MET A 1 -21.89 -11.74 -8.28
CA MET A 1 -20.54 -12.31 -8.07
C MET A 1 -19.61 -11.33 -7.35
N PHE A 2 -19.45 -10.09 -7.85
CA PHE A 2 -18.60 -9.06 -7.21
C PHE A 2 -18.87 -8.88 -5.70
N TRP A 3 -20.11 -8.62 -5.30
CA TRP A 3 -20.46 -8.36 -3.90
C TRP A 3 -20.24 -9.56 -2.96
N ILE A 4 -20.38 -10.80 -3.47
CA ILE A 4 -20.12 -12.02 -2.69
C ILE A 4 -18.62 -12.14 -2.42
N PHE A 5 -17.80 -11.94 -3.46
CA PHE A 5 -16.35 -11.94 -3.32
C PHE A 5 -15.87 -10.80 -2.41
N TYR A 6 -16.43 -9.60 -2.57
CA TYR A 6 -16.15 -8.47 -1.72
C TYR A 6 -16.53 -8.74 -0.26
N ALA A 7 -17.73 -9.28 0.01
CA ALA A 7 -18.17 -9.60 1.37
C ALA A 7 -17.27 -10.66 2.04
N PHE A 8 -16.84 -11.67 1.28
CA PHE A 8 -15.87 -12.66 1.76
C PHE A 8 -14.53 -12.00 2.14
N LEU A 9 -13.98 -11.18 1.25
CA LEU A 9 -12.73 -10.46 1.52
C LEU A 9 -12.87 -9.49 2.70
N TRP A 10 -13.99 -8.78 2.75
CA TRP A 10 -14.33 -7.86 3.84
C TRP A 10 -14.33 -8.58 5.19
N LEU A 11 -15.01 -9.73 5.28
CA LEU A 11 -15.05 -10.55 6.49
C LEU A 11 -13.67 -11.12 6.85
N LEU A 12 -12.87 -11.49 5.85
CA LEU A 12 -11.49 -11.93 6.07
C LEU A 12 -10.62 -10.81 6.66
N MET A 13 -10.81 -9.57 6.22
CA MET A 13 -10.05 -8.41 6.69
C MET A 13 -10.44 -7.95 8.11
N TRP A 14 -11.50 -8.50 8.71
CA TRP A 14 -11.82 -8.27 10.13
C TRP A 14 -10.88 -9.02 11.09
N LEU A 15 -10.12 -10.00 10.59
CA LEU A 15 -9.10 -10.66 11.40
C LEU A 15 -8.00 -9.66 11.78
N PRO A 16 -7.43 -9.77 13.00
CA PRO A 16 -6.26 -8.99 13.38
C PRO A 16 -5.13 -9.12 12.34
N LEU A 17 -4.51 -8.01 11.96
CA LEU A 17 -3.44 -7.97 10.96
C LEU A 17 -2.34 -9.05 11.14
N PRO A 18 -1.88 -9.39 12.37
CA PRO A 18 -0.91 -10.47 12.56
C PRO A 18 -1.35 -11.84 12.01
N LEU A 19 -2.66 -12.13 12.01
CA LEU A 19 -3.20 -13.38 11.47
C LEU A 19 -3.32 -13.36 9.94
N LEU A 20 -3.27 -12.18 9.33
CA LEU A 20 -3.32 -12.02 7.88
C LEU A 20 -1.94 -12.21 7.23
N TYR A 21 -0.83 -12.03 7.96
CA TYR A 21 0.51 -12.22 7.40
C TYR A 21 0.82 -13.67 6.98
N PRO A 22 0.45 -14.73 7.73
CA PRO A 22 0.57 -16.11 7.23
C PRO A 22 -0.21 -16.36 5.94
N LEU A 23 -1.40 -15.76 5.81
CA LEU A 23 -2.18 -15.80 4.57
C LEU A 23 -1.46 -15.05 3.45
N SER A 24 -0.87 -13.89 3.74
CA SER A 24 -0.02 -13.12 2.81
C SER A 24 1.12 -13.98 2.26
N ASP A 25 1.87 -14.64 3.14
CA ASP A 25 2.98 -15.50 2.75
C ASP A 25 2.52 -16.67 1.86
N PHE A 26 1.38 -17.28 2.18
CA PHE A 26 0.79 -18.32 1.34
C PHE A 26 0.40 -17.78 -0.05
N CYS A 27 -0.29 -16.63 -0.10
CA CYS A 27 -0.65 -15.96 -1.35
C CYS A 27 0.58 -15.55 -2.17
N ALA A 28 1.67 -15.12 -1.51
CA ALA A 28 2.94 -14.81 -2.15
C ALA A 28 3.55 -16.05 -2.82
N ILE A 29 3.53 -17.20 -2.15
CA ILE A 29 3.98 -18.49 -2.72
C ILE A 29 3.15 -18.81 -3.96
N LEU A 30 1.83 -18.73 -3.88
CA LEU A 30 0.95 -19.01 -5.01
C LEU A 30 1.24 -18.07 -6.19
N MET A 31 1.33 -16.76 -5.95
CA MET A 31 1.60 -15.79 -7.01
C MET A 31 2.97 -15.99 -7.66
N TYR A 32 4.00 -16.28 -6.87
CA TYR A 32 5.36 -16.37 -7.35
C TYR A 32 5.70 -17.73 -7.99
N HIS A 33 5.35 -18.83 -7.31
CA HIS A 33 5.75 -20.18 -7.71
C HIS A 33 4.74 -20.86 -8.63
N VAL A 34 3.44 -20.72 -8.33
CA VAL A 34 2.36 -21.41 -9.06
C VAL A 34 1.92 -20.58 -10.27
N LEU A 35 1.39 -19.38 -10.05
CA LEU A 35 0.87 -18.50 -11.10
C LEU A 35 1.97 -17.83 -11.92
N ARG A 36 3.15 -17.63 -11.30
CA ARG A 36 4.32 -16.96 -11.90
C ARG A 36 3.98 -15.58 -12.47
N TYR A 37 3.09 -14.86 -11.78
CA TYR A 37 2.45 -13.63 -12.27
C TYR A 37 3.48 -12.55 -12.61
N ARG A 38 3.67 -12.23 -13.90
CA ARG A 38 4.59 -11.18 -14.40
C ARG A 38 6.06 -11.33 -13.97
N ARG A 39 6.50 -12.53 -13.59
CA ARG A 39 7.86 -12.77 -13.06
C ARG A 39 8.98 -12.31 -13.98
N LYS A 40 8.83 -12.50 -15.30
CA LYS A 40 9.84 -12.06 -16.29
C LYS A 40 10.02 -10.55 -16.30
N LEU A 41 8.93 -9.79 -16.15
CA LEU A 41 8.95 -8.33 -16.11
C LEU A 41 9.65 -7.84 -14.84
N VAL A 42 9.26 -8.38 -13.68
CA VAL A 42 9.90 -8.04 -12.39
C VAL A 42 11.39 -8.35 -12.44
N ARG A 43 11.78 -9.52 -12.94
CA ARG A 43 13.19 -9.89 -13.11
C ARG A 43 13.96 -8.88 -13.95
N ARG A 44 13.41 -8.54 -15.13
CA ARG A 44 14.04 -7.61 -16.05
C ARG A 44 14.26 -6.25 -15.39
N ASN A 45 13.24 -5.72 -14.72
CA ASN A 45 13.34 -4.44 -14.02
C ASN A 45 14.41 -4.51 -12.93
N LEU A 46 14.44 -5.56 -12.11
CA LEU A 46 15.46 -5.72 -11.07
C LEU A 46 16.88 -5.82 -11.65
N THR A 47 17.08 -6.56 -12.75
CA THR A 47 18.39 -6.66 -13.41
C THR A 47 18.83 -5.32 -14.01
N GLN A 48 17.90 -4.52 -14.53
CA GLN A 48 18.21 -3.18 -15.05
C GLN A 48 18.49 -2.16 -13.94
N SER A 49 17.78 -2.25 -12.81
CA SER A 49 17.96 -1.35 -11.66
C SER A 49 19.19 -1.71 -10.82
N PHE A 50 19.61 -2.98 -10.81
CA PHE A 50 20.75 -3.49 -10.03
C PHE A 50 21.70 -4.32 -10.91
N PRO A 51 22.34 -3.70 -11.91
CA PRO A 51 23.22 -4.40 -12.85
C PRO A 51 24.43 -5.05 -12.17
N GLU A 52 24.81 -4.59 -10.97
CA GLU A 52 25.91 -5.10 -10.18
C GLU A 52 25.59 -6.42 -9.45
N LYS A 53 24.32 -6.83 -9.38
CA LYS A 53 23.89 -8.02 -8.63
C LYS A 53 23.91 -9.27 -9.49
N SER A 54 24.33 -10.38 -8.90
CA SER A 54 24.24 -11.69 -9.53
C SER A 54 22.78 -12.12 -9.74
N LEU A 55 22.55 -13.03 -10.70
CA LEU A 55 21.21 -13.59 -10.94
C LEU A 55 20.62 -14.26 -9.68
N LYS A 56 21.47 -14.83 -8.80
CA LYS A 56 21.04 -15.43 -7.54
C LYS A 56 20.51 -14.39 -6.56
N GLU A 57 21.13 -13.21 -6.49
CA GLU A 57 20.66 -12.09 -5.68
C GLU A 57 19.40 -11.47 -6.27
N ILE A 58 19.35 -11.28 -7.60
CA ILE A 58 18.15 -10.82 -8.30
C ILE A 58 16.96 -11.73 -8.00
N LYS A 59 17.12 -13.06 -8.07
CA LYS A 59 16.03 -13.99 -7.73
C LYS A 59 15.59 -13.92 -6.27
N ARG A 60 16.52 -13.63 -5.35
CA ARG A 60 16.19 -13.42 -3.93
C ARG A 60 15.41 -12.12 -3.72
N LEU A 61 15.79 -11.04 -4.41
CA LEU A 61 15.06 -9.78 -4.40
C LEU A 61 13.69 -9.92 -5.07
N GLU A 62 13.61 -10.63 -6.20
CA GLU A 62 12.38 -10.95 -6.91
C GLU A 62 11.37 -11.60 -5.96
N TRP A 63 11.78 -12.63 -5.20
CA TRP A 63 10.92 -13.25 -4.18
C TRP A 63 10.45 -12.23 -3.12
N ARG A 64 11.34 -11.37 -2.61
CA ARG A 64 10.98 -10.32 -1.65
C ARG A 64 9.99 -9.30 -2.22
N VAL A 65 10.09 -8.99 -3.51
CA VAL A 65 9.12 -8.12 -4.21
C VAL A 65 7.73 -8.75 -4.19
N TYR A 66 7.61 -10.07 -4.45
CA TYR A 66 6.30 -10.73 -4.38
C TYR A 66 5.72 -10.77 -2.97
N ARG A 67 6.54 -11.07 -1.95
CA ARG A 67 6.08 -11.02 -0.55
C ARG A 67 5.55 -9.63 -0.20
N ASN A 68 6.37 -8.59 -0.44
CA ASN A 68 5.96 -7.22 -0.16
C ASN A 68 4.75 -6.77 -0.99
N PHE A 69 4.64 -7.20 -2.25
CA PHE A 69 3.47 -6.89 -3.07
C PHE A 69 2.18 -7.46 -2.46
N VAL A 70 2.21 -8.69 -1.93
CA VAL A 70 1.03 -9.29 -1.29
C VAL A 70 0.75 -8.62 0.05
N ASP A 71 1.79 -8.32 0.84
CA ASP A 71 1.65 -7.59 2.10
C ASP A 71 0.95 -6.26 1.86
N VAL A 72 1.43 -5.46 0.89
CA VAL A 72 0.82 -4.17 0.55
C VAL A 72 -0.64 -4.34 0.11
N MET A 73 -0.98 -5.36 -0.69
CA MET A 73 -2.37 -5.62 -1.08
C MET A 73 -3.27 -5.91 0.14
N ILE A 74 -2.83 -6.81 1.03
CA ILE A 74 -3.61 -7.18 2.23
C ILE A 74 -3.70 -6.00 3.19
N GLU A 75 -2.61 -5.27 3.41
CA GLU A 75 -2.58 -4.11 4.28
C GLU A 75 -3.46 -2.96 3.76
N SER A 76 -3.54 -2.77 2.44
CA SER A 76 -4.42 -1.78 1.81
C SER A 76 -5.90 -2.15 1.95
N MET A 77 -6.22 -3.44 1.89
CA MET A 77 -7.58 -3.92 2.14
C MET A 77 -7.95 -3.83 3.62
N TYR A 78 -7.00 -4.12 4.51
CA TYR A 78 -7.17 -3.98 5.96
C TYR A 78 -7.37 -2.51 6.36
N SER A 79 -6.72 -1.56 5.70
CA SER A 79 -6.85 -0.13 6.05
C SER A 79 -8.25 0.44 5.88
N ILE A 80 -9.10 -0.18 5.06
CA ILE A 80 -10.51 0.24 4.84
C ILE A 80 -11.30 0.26 6.17
N HIS A 81 -10.97 -0.61 7.14
CA HIS A 81 -11.67 -0.71 8.42
C HIS A 81 -10.82 -0.23 9.60
N MET A 82 -9.61 0.27 9.34
CA MET A 82 -8.69 0.66 10.40
C MET A 82 -9.21 1.91 11.12
N SER A 83 -9.35 1.84 12.44
CA SER A 83 -9.75 3.01 13.22
C SER A 83 -8.68 4.12 13.15
N LYS A 84 -9.10 5.39 13.27
CA LYS A 84 -8.16 6.53 13.35
C LYS A 84 -7.07 6.34 14.42
N LYS A 85 -7.42 5.73 15.56
CA LYS A 85 -6.49 5.42 16.66
C LYS A 85 -5.42 4.41 16.22
N GLU A 86 -5.83 3.37 15.49
CA GLU A 86 -4.91 2.36 14.99
C GLU A 86 -4.01 2.93 13.89
N ILE A 87 -4.55 3.72 12.96
CA ILE A 87 -3.76 4.42 11.92
C ILE A 87 -2.68 5.27 12.58
N LYS A 88 -3.04 6.12 13.56
CA LYS A 88 -2.08 6.97 14.30
C LYS A 88 -1.02 6.19 15.05
N ARG A 89 -1.33 4.98 15.54
CA ARG A 89 -0.36 4.11 16.21
C ARG A 89 0.65 3.50 15.23
N ARG A 90 0.24 3.24 14.00
CA ARG A 90 1.05 2.53 12.99
C ARG A 90 1.84 3.47 12.08
N LEU A 91 1.29 4.63 11.76
CA LEU A 91 1.96 5.63 10.92
C LEU A 91 2.67 6.67 11.77
N THR A 92 3.99 6.65 11.69
CA THR A 92 4.87 7.70 12.21
C THR A 92 5.49 8.46 11.04
N TYR A 93 5.78 9.74 11.26
CA TYR A 93 6.28 10.64 10.23
C TYR A 93 7.59 11.25 10.71
N SER A 94 8.66 11.07 9.95
CA SER A 94 9.91 11.78 10.14
C SER A 94 9.95 13.02 9.23
N GLY A 95 10.50 14.13 9.71
CA GLY A 95 10.61 15.36 8.92
C GLY A 95 9.29 16.12 8.74
N LYS A 96 8.28 15.85 9.60
CA LYS A 96 6.98 16.53 9.57
C LYS A 96 7.10 18.03 9.87
N GLU A 97 8.15 18.43 10.57
CA GLU A 97 8.43 19.80 10.97
C GLU A 97 8.49 20.74 9.76
N VAL A 98 9.06 20.28 8.64
CA VAL A 98 9.14 21.04 7.38
C VAL A 98 7.74 21.36 6.83
N LEU A 99 6.83 20.39 6.91
CA LEU A 99 5.46 20.55 6.48
C LEU A 99 4.69 21.48 7.44
N ASP A 100 4.87 21.29 8.75
CA ASP A 100 4.22 22.14 9.76
C ASP A 100 4.65 23.60 9.65
N GLU A 101 5.93 23.87 9.40
CA GLU A 101 6.45 25.23 9.19
C GLU A 101 5.86 25.89 7.95
N ALA A 102 5.79 25.17 6.82
CA ALA A 102 5.20 25.69 5.59
C ALA A 102 3.72 26.05 5.79
N LEU A 103 2.98 25.16 6.45
CA LEU A 103 1.56 25.36 6.74
C LEU A 103 1.32 26.50 7.75
N ALA A 104 2.18 26.66 8.76
CA ALA A 104 2.13 27.79 9.69
C ALA A 104 2.34 29.14 9.00
N LYS A 105 3.17 29.17 7.94
CA LYS A 105 3.37 30.33 7.06
C LYS A 105 2.25 30.52 6.03
N LYS A 106 1.17 29.73 6.10
CA LYS A 106 0.04 29.71 5.15
C LYS A 106 0.47 29.42 3.71
N GLN A 107 1.56 28.66 3.54
CA GLN A 107 2.02 28.22 2.23
C GLN A 107 1.35 26.90 1.84
N ALA A 108 1.13 26.71 0.53
CA ALA A 108 0.75 25.41 0.00
C ALA A 108 1.94 24.45 0.07
N ALA A 109 1.68 23.18 0.34
CA ALA A 109 2.67 22.12 0.36
C ALA A 109 2.24 20.98 -0.57
N PHE A 110 3.21 20.44 -1.31
CA PHE A 110 3.01 19.26 -2.14
C PHE A 110 3.71 18.06 -1.49
N ILE A 111 2.92 17.03 -1.18
CA ILE A 111 3.46 15.77 -0.68
C ILE A 111 3.63 14.83 -1.88
N MET A 112 4.88 14.57 -2.24
CA MET A 112 5.22 13.63 -3.32
C MET A 112 5.52 12.26 -2.73
N THR A 113 4.89 11.22 -3.27
CA THR A 113 5.12 9.83 -2.89
C THR A 113 5.66 9.04 -4.07
N ALA A 114 6.33 7.92 -3.77
CA ALA A 114 6.64 6.89 -4.75
C ALA A 114 5.78 5.65 -4.47
N HIS A 115 5.53 4.82 -5.50
CA HIS A 115 4.95 3.49 -5.32
C HIS A 115 5.99 2.57 -4.66
N ASN A 116 6.32 2.85 -3.41
CA ASN A 116 7.35 2.19 -2.62
C ASN A 116 6.82 1.98 -1.20
N GLY A 117 7.10 0.81 -0.63
CA GLY A 117 6.52 0.37 0.63
C GLY A 117 5.00 0.32 0.53
N ASN A 118 4.34 0.58 1.66
CA ASN A 118 2.90 0.73 1.70
C ASN A 118 2.50 2.19 1.50
N TYR A 119 2.52 2.62 0.23
CA TYR A 119 2.14 3.97 -0.15
C TYR A 119 0.62 4.23 0.03
N GLU A 120 -0.20 3.18 0.04
CA GLU A 120 -1.66 3.30 0.24
C GLU A 120 -1.98 3.80 1.65
N TRP A 121 -1.21 3.41 2.65
CA TRP A 121 -1.37 3.93 4.01
C TRP A 121 -1.02 5.42 4.14
N LEU A 122 -0.31 6.02 3.17
CA LEU A 122 -0.08 7.46 3.14
C LEU A 122 -1.35 8.26 2.87
N THR A 123 -2.43 7.65 2.40
CA THR A 123 -3.76 8.30 2.40
C THR A 123 -4.18 8.71 3.81
N GLY A 124 -3.75 7.95 4.82
CA GLY A 124 -3.88 8.27 6.24
C GLY A 124 -3.04 9.45 6.72
N ALA A 125 -2.18 10.04 5.88
CA ALA A 125 -1.35 11.20 6.23
C ALA A 125 -2.16 12.38 6.75
N LYS A 126 -3.41 12.54 6.28
CA LYS A 126 -4.32 13.56 6.82
C LYS A 126 -4.50 13.46 8.34
N LEU A 127 -4.50 12.25 8.89
CA LEU A 127 -4.67 12.03 10.33
C LEU A 127 -3.46 12.45 11.16
N SER A 128 -2.32 12.71 10.52
CA SER A 128 -1.11 13.21 11.18
C SER A 128 -1.17 14.72 11.47
N PHE A 129 -2.06 15.45 10.79
CA PHE A 129 -2.16 16.90 10.98
C PHE A 129 -2.86 17.23 12.30
N GLU A 130 -2.25 18.14 13.05
CA GLU A 130 -2.82 18.65 14.31
C GLU A 130 -3.97 19.63 14.06
N LYS A 131 -3.99 20.27 12.88
CA LYS A 131 -5.02 21.23 12.45
C LYS A 131 -5.74 20.69 11.23
N ASP A 132 -6.99 21.10 11.05
CA ASP A 132 -7.74 20.83 9.84
C ASP A 132 -7.18 21.67 8.68
N TYR A 133 -6.30 21.05 7.90
CA TYR A 133 -5.85 21.58 6.62
C TYR A 133 -6.69 20.98 5.49
N ASN A 134 -6.90 21.78 4.44
CA ASN A 134 -7.46 21.29 3.20
C ASN A 134 -6.45 20.34 2.53
N TYR A 135 -6.71 19.04 2.65
CA TYR A 135 -5.90 17.98 2.07
C TYR A 135 -6.59 17.42 0.82
N PHE A 136 -5.90 17.44 -0.30
CA PHE A 136 -6.40 16.97 -1.59
C PHE A 136 -5.48 15.88 -2.14
N THR A 137 -6.08 14.83 -2.69
CA THR A 137 -5.37 13.73 -3.36
C THR A 137 -5.82 13.68 -4.82
N ILE A 138 -4.88 13.44 -5.73
CA ILE A 138 -5.20 13.26 -7.14
C ILE A 138 -5.66 11.81 -7.34
N TYR A 139 -6.88 11.62 -7.82
CA TYR A 139 -7.47 10.32 -8.10
C TYR A 139 -7.78 10.15 -9.57
N ARG A 140 -7.43 9.00 -10.14
CA ARG A 140 -7.87 8.59 -11.48
C ARG A 140 -8.99 7.58 -11.31
N ALA A 141 -10.15 7.90 -11.88
CA ALA A 141 -11.31 7.00 -11.87
C ALA A 141 -10.94 5.60 -12.39
N LEU A 142 -11.33 4.59 -11.61
CA LEU A 142 -11.11 3.19 -11.97
C LEU A 142 -12.13 2.74 -13.02
N SER A 143 -11.72 1.80 -13.86
CA SER A 143 -12.59 1.25 -14.91
C SER A 143 -13.78 0.47 -14.33
N ASN A 144 -13.59 -0.20 -13.18
CA ASN A 144 -14.66 -0.90 -12.48
C ASN A 144 -15.38 0.04 -11.51
N LYS A 145 -16.65 0.35 -11.82
CA LYS A 145 -17.47 1.30 -11.05
C LYS A 145 -17.74 0.89 -9.60
N HIS A 146 -17.76 -0.40 -9.28
CA HIS A 146 -17.94 -0.84 -7.90
C HIS A 146 -16.69 -0.61 -7.06
N PHE A 147 -15.51 -0.93 -7.59
CA PHE A 147 -14.23 -0.62 -6.93
C PHE A 147 -13.97 0.88 -6.85
N ASP A 148 -14.29 1.63 -7.90
CA ASP A 148 -14.19 3.10 -7.94
C ASP A 148 -14.94 3.73 -6.76
N LYS A 149 -16.19 3.30 -6.54
CA LYS A 149 -17.00 3.77 -5.41
C LYS A 149 -16.37 3.42 -4.05
N ILE A 150 -15.89 2.19 -3.87
CA ILE A 150 -15.24 1.78 -2.62
C ILE A 150 -14.01 2.64 -2.33
N MET A 151 -13.18 2.91 -3.35
CA MET A 151 -11.98 3.74 -3.17
C MET A 151 -12.29 5.21 -2.89
N MET A 152 -13.43 5.73 -3.36
CA MET A 152 -13.88 7.10 -3.09
C MET A 152 -14.51 7.26 -1.69
N ASP A 153 -15.01 6.17 -1.09
CA ASP A 153 -15.63 6.16 0.23
C ASP A 153 -14.59 6.01 1.39
N VAL A 154 -13.32 5.72 1.06
CA VAL A 154 -12.16 5.59 1.99
C VAL A 154 -11.50 6.95 2.22
#